data_AF-A0A527HKX0-F1
#
_entry.id   AF-A0A527HKX0-F1
#
_cell.length_a   1.000
_cell.length_b   1.000
_cell.length_c   1.000
_cell.angle_alpha   90.00
_cell.angle_beta   90.00
_cell.angle_gamma   90.00
#
_symmetry.space_group_name_H-M   'P 1'
#
loop_
_entity.id
_entity.type
_entity.pdbx_description
1 polymer ?
#
loop_
_entity_poly.entity_id
_entity_poly.type
_entity_poly.pdbx_seq_one_letter_code
_entity_poly.pdbx_strand_id
1 'polypeptide(L)'
;RFLLEEDLDTVKGEVTGILDRLKRERTKFDYEIRDLMEVLPLMTERDAPVVKAVAQGIMAIFDREPDYVISPGTYDQKHIARIGHIYDCIAYGPGILDLAHRPDEWVGIADMVESAKVMAIGLNVLLRGTAAG
;
A
#
# COMPACT_ATOMS: atom_id res chain seq x y z
N ARG A 1 6.55 11.17 -3.71
CA ARG A 1 6.02 10.25 -2.67
C ARG A 1 6.54 10.74 -1.34
N PHE A 2 5.78 10.52 -0.27
CA PHE A 2 6.17 10.89 1.08
C PHE A 2 5.69 9.79 2.04
N LEU A 3 6.38 9.67 3.17
CA LEU A 3 6.13 8.67 4.21
C LEU A 3 4.99 9.09 5.12
N LEU A 4 4.50 8.14 5.93
CA LEU A 4 3.39 8.38 6.87
C LEU A 4 3.75 9.44 7.92
N GLU A 5 5.03 9.51 8.27
CA GLU A 5 5.61 10.42 9.25
C GLU A 5 5.90 11.83 8.68
N GLU A 6 5.83 11.99 7.36
CA GLU A 6 6.12 13.24 6.68
C GLU A 6 4.86 14.09 6.50
N ASP A 7 5.02 15.40 6.65
CA ASP A 7 3.98 16.38 6.37
C ASP A 7 3.99 16.78 4.88
N LEU A 8 2.81 16.81 4.25
CA LEU A 8 2.69 17.07 2.81
C LEU A 8 3.14 18.48 2.44
N ASP A 9 2.79 19.48 3.26
CA ASP A 9 3.12 20.88 2.98
C ASP A 9 4.64 21.09 3.07
N THR A 10 5.29 20.42 4.01
CA THR A 10 6.76 20.40 4.13
C THR A 10 7.40 19.81 2.88
N VAL A 11 6.96 18.61 2.45
CA VAL A 11 7.52 17.95 1.26
C VAL A 11 7.30 18.77 -0.01
N LYS A 12 6.12 19.37 -0.18
CA LYS A 12 5.87 20.30 -1.29
C LYS A 12 6.74 21.55 -1.21
N GLY A 13 6.94 22.07 0.00
CA GLY A 13 7.81 23.22 0.28
C GLY A 13 9.27 22.98 -0.12
N GLU A 14 9.78 21.76 0.03
CA GLU A 14 11.13 21.41 -0.44
C GLU A 14 11.24 21.51 -1.97
N VAL A 15 10.23 21.01 -2.69
CA VAL A 15 10.19 21.07 -4.15
C VAL A 15 10.10 22.52 -4.63
N THR A 16 9.18 23.31 -4.08
CA THR A 16 9.04 24.73 -4.45
C THR A 16 10.28 25.52 -4.05
N GLY A 17 10.91 25.23 -2.92
CA GLY A 17 12.16 25.85 -2.50
C GLY A 17 13.31 25.65 -3.50
N ILE A 18 13.40 24.46 -4.11
CA ILE A 18 14.36 24.21 -5.20
C ILE A 18 14.04 25.08 -6.42
N LEU A 19 12.77 25.12 -6.84
CA LEU A 19 12.34 25.88 -8.02
C LEU A 19 12.50 27.38 -7.83
N ASP A 20 12.17 27.90 -6.65
CA ASP A 20 12.36 29.30 -6.27
C ASP A 20 13.82 29.70 -6.29
N ARG A 21 14.71 28.82 -5.81
CA ARG A 21 16.16 29.05 -5.91
C ARG A 21 16.61 29.11 -7.37
N LEU A 22 16.17 28.19 -8.21
CA LEU A 22 16.50 28.18 -9.63
C LEU A 22 16.01 29.43 -10.36
N LYS A 23 14.80 29.92 -10.03
CA LYS A 23 14.24 31.17 -10.57
C LYS A 23 15.06 32.40 -10.20
N ARG A 24 15.65 32.43 -8.99
CA ARG A 24 16.56 33.52 -8.59
C ARG A 24 17.94 33.45 -9.26
N GLU A 25 18.49 32.25 -9.40
CA GLU A 25 19.90 32.07 -9.81
C GLU A 25 20.09 31.96 -11.34
N ARG A 26 19.05 31.59 -12.10
CA ARG A 26 19.16 31.35 -13.55
C ARG A 26 18.39 32.37 -14.36
N THR A 27 19.11 33.16 -15.14
CA THR A 27 18.49 34.07 -16.11
C THR A 27 17.60 33.28 -17.08
N LYS A 28 16.35 33.73 -17.27
CA LYS A 28 15.31 33.12 -18.12
C LYS A 28 14.67 31.81 -17.60
N PHE A 29 14.82 31.47 -16.32
CA PHE A 29 14.04 30.39 -15.72
C PHE A 29 12.78 30.95 -15.05
N ASP A 30 11.62 30.40 -15.39
CA ASP A 30 10.34 30.67 -14.73
C ASP A 30 9.53 29.36 -14.67
N TYR A 31 8.58 29.27 -13.74
CA TYR A 31 7.78 28.07 -13.52
C TYR A 31 6.38 28.37 -12.96
N GLU A 32 5.47 27.45 -13.22
CA GLU A 32 4.15 27.32 -12.57
C GLU A 32 3.98 25.84 -12.16
N ILE A 33 3.36 25.58 -11.01
CA ILE A 33 2.99 24.23 -10.57
C ILE A 33 1.48 24.18 -10.39
N ARG A 34 0.89 23.10 -10.88
CA ARG A 34 -0.50 22.72 -10.60
C ARG A 34 -0.53 21.27 -10.14
N ASP A 35 -1.06 21.04 -8.95
CA ASP A 35 -1.29 19.69 -8.45
C ASP A 35 -2.45 19.03 -9.21
N LEU A 36 -2.23 17.80 -9.67
CA LEU A 36 -3.26 16.99 -10.33
C LEU A 36 -3.89 15.96 -9.38
N MET A 37 -3.06 15.34 -8.53
CA MET A 37 -3.50 14.36 -7.55
C MET A 37 -2.65 14.46 -6.29
N GLU A 38 -3.32 14.46 -5.14
CA GLU A 38 -2.70 14.32 -3.83
C GLU A 38 -3.20 13.04 -3.18
N VAL A 39 -2.27 12.12 -2.94
CA VAL A 39 -2.58 10.84 -2.31
C VAL A 39 -1.83 10.78 -0.99
N LEU A 40 -2.56 11.05 0.10
CA LEU A 40 -2.02 10.93 1.44
C LEU A 40 -1.74 9.44 1.77
N PRO A 41 -0.66 9.12 2.50
CA PRO A 41 -0.37 7.77 2.97
C PRO A 41 -1.45 7.26 3.93
N LEU A 42 -1.57 5.96 4.04
CA LEU A 42 -2.50 5.27 4.94
C LEU A 42 -1.86 3.96 5.36
N MET A 43 -2.10 3.57 6.61
CA MET A 43 -1.77 2.24 7.12
C MET A 43 -2.97 1.71 7.88
N THR A 44 -3.28 0.43 7.71
CA THR A 44 -4.25 -0.26 8.57
C THR A 44 -3.53 -0.79 9.80
N GLU A 45 -4.16 -0.64 10.96
CA GLU A 45 -3.57 -1.06 12.23
C GLU A 45 -3.26 -2.56 12.25
N ARG A 46 -2.09 -2.90 12.79
CA ARG A 46 -1.59 -4.29 12.81
C ARG A 46 -2.52 -5.24 13.57
N ASP A 47 -3.25 -4.73 14.54
CA ASP A 47 -4.15 -5.51 15.38
C ASP A 47 -5.60 -5.59 14.85
N ALA A 48 -5.87 -4.97 13.69
CA ALA A 48 -7.17 -5.01 13.04
C ALA A 48 -7.61 -6.47 12.73
N PRO A 49 -8.92 -6.79 12.85
CA PRO A 49 -9.46 -8.10 12.55
C PRO A 49 -8.99 -8.70 11.21
N VAL A 50 -9.06 -7.93 10.11
CA VAL A 50 -8.65 -8.42 8.78
C VAL A 50 -7.16 -8.78 8.73
N VAL A 51 -6.32 -8.01 9.43
CA VAL A 51 -4.88 -8.21 9.47
C VAL A 51 -4.53 -9.51 10.19
N LYS A 52 -5.12 -9.72 11.37
CA LYS A 52 -4.94 -10.95 12.15
C LYS A 52 -5.44 -12.18 11.40
N ALA A 53 -6.58 -12.08 10.72
CA ALA A 53 -7.16 -13.19 9.96
C ALA A 53 -6.29 -13.59 8.77
N VAL A 54 -5.77 -12.62 8.02
CA VAL A 54 -4.85 -12.90 6.90
C VAL A 54 -3.51 -13.44 7.41
N ALA A 55 -2.99 -12.92 8.53
CA ALA A 55 -1.77 -13.46 9.15
C ALA A 55 -1.90 -14.94 9.54
N GLN A 56 -3.05 -15.35 10.10
CA GLN A 56 -3.33 -16.76 10.38
C GLN A 56 -3.35 -17.61 9.11
N GLY A 57 -3.94 -17.11 8.03
CA GLY A 57 -3.91 -17.80 6.73
C GLY A 57 -2.49 -17.96 6.21
N ILE A 58 -1.66 -16.92 6.31
CA ILE A 58 -0.25 -16.96 5.89
C ILE A 58 0.53 -17.99 6.70
N MET A 59 0.38 -18.01 8.02
CA MET A 59 0.99 -19.01 8.88
C MET A 59 0.57 -20.43 8.48
N ALA A 60 -0.73 -20.67 8.27
CA ALA A 60 -1.23 -21.99 7.91
C ALA A 60 -0.75 -22.51 6.54
N ILE A 61 -0.49 -21.62 5.58
CA ILE A 61 -0.06 -22.01 4.22
C ILE A 61 1.46 -22.06 4.07
N PHE A 62 2.18 -21.15 4.74
CA PHE A 62 3.62 -20.95 4.54
C PHE A 62 4.48 -21.29 5.77
N ASP A 63 3.88 -21.67 6.89
CA ASP A 63 4.56 -21.97 8.16
C ASP A 63 5.49 -20.84 8.63
N ARG A 64 5.04 -19.59 8.43
CA ARG A 64 5.76 -18.38 8.84
C ARG A 64 4.82 -17.21 9.07
N GLU A 65 5.26 -16.27 9.91
CA GLU A 65 4.59 -14.98 10.11
C GLU A 65 4.70 -14.10 8.86
N PRO A 66 3.71 -13.23 8.60
CA PRO A 66 3.82 -12.24 7.54
C PRO A 66 4.77 -11.10 7.89
N ASP A 67 5.38 -10.54 6.86
CA ASP A 67 6.00 -9.22 6.94
C ASP A 67 4.94 -8.12 6.78
N TYR A 68 5.01 -7.12 7.66
CA TYR A 68 4.15 -5.94 7.60
C TYR A 68 4.89 -4.85 6.83
N VAL A 69 4.52 -4.68 5.56
CA VAL A 69 5.22 -3.79 4.64
C VAL A 69 4.38 -2.59 4.25
N ILE A 70 5.04 -1.45 4.08
CA ILE A 70 4.46 -0.27 3.44
C ILE A 70 4.85 -0.33 1.97
N SER A 71 3.86 -0.39 1.08
CA SER A 71 4.12 -0.34 -0.35
C SER A 71 4.46 1.10 -0.78
N PRO A 72 5.45 1.30 -1.67
CA PRO A 72 5.73 2.59 -2.28
C PRO A 72 4.64 3.04 -3.28
N GLY A 73 3.73 2.15 -3.67
CA GLY A 73 2.61 2.43 -4.55
C GLY A 73 1.35 2.89 -3.80
N THR A 74 0.32 3.26 -4.56
CA THR A 74 -1.00 3.61 -3.98
C THR A 74 -2.01 2.52 -4.29
N TYR A 75 -2.82 2.12 -3.31
CA TYR A 75 -3.94 1.19 -3.50
C TYR A 75 -5.28 1.90 -3.31
N ASP A 76 -6.36 1.24 -3.72
CA ASP A 76 -7.72 1.75 -3.53
C ASP A 76 -8.22 1.65 -2.09
N GLN A 77 -7.48 0.96 -1.22
CA GLN A 77 -7.63 1.00 0.24
C GLN A 77 -7.86 2.42 0.76
N LYS A 78 -7.15 3.42 0.21
CA LYS A 78 -7.31 4.84 0.58
C LYS A 78 -8.75 5.34 0.37
N HIS A 79 -9.42 4.90 -0.69
CA HIS A 79 -10.79 5.28 -0.98
C HIS A 79 -11.77 4.53 -0.09
N ILE A 80 -11.56 3.23 0.12
CA ILE A 80 -12.37 2.41 1.04
C ILE A 80 -12.34 2.99 2.46
N ALA A 81 -11.16 3.39 2.94
CA ALA A 81 -11.02 3.98 4.27
C ALA A 81 -11.55 5.43 4.35
N ARG A 82 -11.24 6.29 3.37
CA ARG A 82 -11.56 7.73 3.47
C ARG A 82 -12.97 8.11 3.05
N ILE A 83 -13.51 7.42 2.05
CA ILE A 83 -14.86 7.67 1.52
C ILE A 83 -15.84 6.68 2.15
N GLY A 84 -15.45 5.40 2.23
CA GLY A 84 -16.29 4.33 2.77
C GLY A 84 -16.26 4.21 4.30
N HIS A 85 -15.29 4.83 4.98
CA HIS A 85 -15.08 4.70 6.43
C HIS A 85 -14.91 3.24 6.91
N ILE A 86 -14.38 2.37 6.03
CA ILE A 86 -14.05 0.97 6.34
C ILE A 86 -12.54 0.86 6.45
N TYR A 87 -12.03 0.71 7.68
CA TYR A 87 -10.59 0.70 7.97
C TYR A 87 -9.98 -0.72 7.99
N ASP A 88 -10.83 -1.75 8.07
CA ASP A 88 -10.48 -3.17 7.87
C ASP A 88 -10.26 -3.50 6.40
N CYS A 89 -9.24 -2.88 5.79
CA CYS A 89 -8.89 -3.08 4.39
C CYS A 89 -7.38 -3.12 4.25
N ILE A 90 -6.84 -4.15 3.61
CA ILE A 90 -5.39 -4.30 3.36
C ILE A 90 -5.12 -4.68 1.91
N ALA A 91 -3.91 -4.40 1.44
CA ALA A 91 -3.39 -4.99 0.22
C ALA A 91 -2.68 -6.32 0.54
N TYR A 92 -3.06 -7.38 -0.15
CA TYR A 92 -2.44 -8.70 -0.04
C TYR A 92 -2.52 -9.43 -1.38
N GLY A 93 -1.46 -10.12 -1.78
CA GLY A 93 -1.45 -10.95 -2.98
C GLY A 93 -0.04 -11.42 -3.39
N PRO A 94 0.04 -12.29 -4.40
CA PRO A 94 1.29 -12.92 -4.86
C PRO A 94 2.10 -12.09 -5.86
N GLY A 95 1.67 -10.85 -6.13
CA GLY A 95 2.27 -10.04 -7.19
C GLY A 95 3.74 -9.72 -6.90
N ILE A 96 4.58 -9.80 -7.95
CA ILE A 96 5.99 -9.45 -7.84
C ILE A 96 6.13 -7.94 -8.07
N LEU A 97 6.24 -7.19 -6.97
CA LEU A 97 6.21 -5.72 -7.01
C LEU A 97 7.30 -5.11 -7.93
N ASP A 98 8.47 -5.73 -8.00
CA ASP A 98 9.59 -5.27 -8.83
C ASP A 98 9.32 -5.39 -10.34
N LEU A 99 8.37 -6.24 -10.74
CA LEU A 99 7.95 -6.44 -12.13
C LEU A 99 6.72 -5.61 -12.50
N ALA A 100 6.00 -5.05 -11.53
CA ALA A 100 4.80 -4.26 -11.79
C ALA A 100 5.10 -3.10 -12.75
N HIS A 101 4.24 -2.92 -13.75
CA HIS A 101 4.36 -1.89 -14.81
C HIS A 101 5.60 -2.05 -15.71
N ARG A 102 6.21 -3.24 -15.75
CA ARG A 102 7.32 -3.54 -16.66
C ARG A 102 6.86 -4.52 -17.76
N PRO A 103 7.56 -4.58 -18.91
CA PRO A 103 7.39 -5.67 -19.86
C PRO A 103 7.60 -7.03 -19.17
N ASP A 104 6.92 -8.05 -19.68
CA ASP A 104 6.98 -9.43 -19.15
C ASP A 104 6.58 -9.54 -17.67
N GLU A 105 5.66 -8.69 -17.19
CA GLU A 105 5.02 -8.85 -15.88
C GLU A 105 4.28 -10.20 -15.80
N TRP A 106 4.47 -10.94 -14.71
CA TRP A 106 3.86 -12.26 -14.51
C TRP A 106 3.60 -12.54 -13.02
N VAL A 107 2.85 -13.61 -12.77
CA VAL A 107 2.58 -14.17 -11.44
C VAL A 107 2.69 -15.69 -11.48
N GLY A 108 3.26 -16.29 -10.44
CA GLY A 108 3.32 -17.74 -10.32
C GLY A 108 1.93 -18.34 -10.12
N ILE A 109 1.62 -19.40 -10.85
CA ILE A 109 0.32 -20.10 -10.68
C ILE A 109 0.22 -20.68 -9.27
N ALA A 110 1.32 -21.27 -8.76
CA ALA A 110 1.38 -21.77 -7.39
C ALA A 110 1.15 -20.65 -6.36
N ASP A 111 1.86 -19.53 -6.49
CA ASP A 111 1.73 -18.36 -5.61
C ASP A 111 0.30 -17.81 -5.60
N MET A 112 -0.36 -17.79 -6.77
CA MET A 112 -1.77 -17.40 -6.90
C MET A 112 -2.70 -18.37 -6.17
N VAL A 113 -2.50 -19.68 -6.33
CA VAL A 113 -3.31 -20.70 -5.64
C VAL A 113 -3.10 -20.65 -4.13
N GLU A 114 -1.86 -20.48 -3.66
CA GLU A 114 -1.52 -20.38 -2.24
C GLU A 114 -2.10 -19.09 -1.63
N SER A 115 -1.97 -17.96 -2.33
CA SER A 115 -2.60 -16.69 -1.91
C SER A 115 -4.12 -16.81 -1.82
N ALA A 116 -4.76 -17.52 -2.75
CA ALA A 116 -6.19 -17.78 -2.69
C ALA A 116 -6.57 -18.62 -1.46
N LYS A 117 -5.77 -19.62 -1.09
CA LYS A 117 -5.98 -20.41 0.14
C LYS A 117 -5.85 -19.54 1.40
N VAL A 118 -4.85 -18.66 1.45
CA VAL A 118 -4.71 -17.69 2.56
C VAL A 118 -5.96 -16.83 2.69
N MET A 119 -6.44 -16.24 1.59
CA MET A 119 -7.66 -15.43 1.59
C MET A 119 -8.89 -16.24 2.05
N ALA A 120 -9.00 -17.50 1.62
CA ALA A 120 -10.09 -18.38 2.05
C ALA A 120 -10.06 -18.70 3.56
N ILE A 121 -8.88 -18.97 4.11
CA ILE A 121 -8.70 -19.17 5.56
C ILE A 121 -9.04 -17.88 6.32
N GLY A 122 -8.52 -16.74 5.90
CA GLY A 122 -8.80 -15.45 6.51
C GLY A 122 -10.29 -15.12 6.50
N LEU A 123 -10.98 -15.35 5.38
CA LEU A 123 -12.43 -15.19 5.29
C LEU A 123 -13.18 -16.13 6.27
N ASN A 124 -12.75 -17.38 6.39
CA ASN A 124 -13.35 -18.32 7.34
C ASN A 124 -13.17 -17.86 8.80
N VAL A 125 -11.99 -17.35 9.16
CA VAL A 125 -11.72 -16.77 10.48
C VAL A 125 -12.65 -15.60 10.75
N LEU A 126 -12.79 -14.67 9.80
CA LEU A 126 -13.64 -13.48 9.95
C LEU A 126 -15.14 -13.81 10.04
N LEU A 127 -15.62 -14.79 9.26
CA LEU A 127 -17.04 -15.14 9.23
C LEU A 127 -17.47 -16.12 10.32
N ARG A 128 -16.56 -16.96 10.81
CA ARG A 128 -16.90 -18.08 11.70
C ARG A 128 -16.12 -18.11 13.02
N GLY A 129 -15.08 -17.31 13.17
CA GLY A 129 -14.27 -17.24 14.40
C GLY A 129 -13.31 -18.42 14.62
N THR A 130 -13.10 -19.28 13.62
CA THR A 130 -12.22 -20.46 13.72
C THR A 130 -11.22 -20.52 12.57
N ALA A 131 -9.92 -20.56 12.87
CA ALA A 131 -8.94 -21.10 11.94
C ALA A 131 -9.17 -22.61 11.89
N ALA A 132 -9.43 -23.17 10.71
CA ALA A 132 -9.54 -24.62 10.58
C ALA A 132 -8.19 -25.25 10.94
N GLY A 133 -8.22 -26.19 11.90
CA GLY A 133 -7.08 -27.05 12.21
C GLY A 133 -6.94 -28.19 11.21
#